data_AF-E9D356-F1
#
_entry.id   AF-E9D356-F1
#
_cell.length_a   1.000
_cell.length_b   1.000
_cell.length_c   1.000
_cell.angle_alpha   90.00
_cell.angle_beta   90.00
_cell.angle_gamma   90.00
#
_symmetry.space_group_name_H-M   'P 1'
#
loop_
_entity.id
_entity.type
_entity.pdbx_description
1 polymer ?
#
loop_
_entity_poly.entity_id
_entity_poly.type
_entity_poly.pdbx_seq_one_letter_code
_entity_poly.pdbx_strand_id
1 'polypeptide(L)'
;MAYGALVEQQMRLGFNTIKKLDFLLEAYPAACTEAFKTQNIQNSFIATGTNSSIRPRSGHPAAQYSARTPTPPTPAPRASRSSNSQSSWVLQTPSNPRQLHQQANNVKNLMGQGLGSPPHGLVEGLDQIIKACEYGMANATIMKKQYQDIFAANEKEKQKYTRFPRRARGLDYVK
;
A
#
# COMPACT_ATOMS: atom_id res chain seq x y z
N MET A 1 -10.68 11.79 11.20
CA MET A 1 -10.52 11.31 12.59
C MET A 1 -9.84 9.95 12.57
N ALA A 2 -8.70 9.79 13.23
CA ALA A 2 -7.87 8.57 13.14
C ALA A 2 -8.55 7.30 13.66
N TYR A 3 -9.35 7.41 14.73
CA TYR A 3 -10.15 6.29 15.23
C TYR A 3 -11.24 5.87 14.24
N GLY A 4 -11.94 6.84 13.63
CA GLY A 4 -12.96 6.56 12.63
C GLY A 4 -12.40 5.80 11.43
N ALA A 5 -11.23 6.21 10.90
CA ALA A 5 -10.57 5.52 9.80
C ALA A 5 -10.18 4.07 10.15
N LEU A 6 -9.72 3.82 11.39
CA LEU A 6 -9.41 2.47 11.87
C LEU A 6 -10.68 1.61 11.97
N VAL A 7 -11.78 2.15 12.50
CA VAL A 7 -13.06 1.45 12.59
C VAL A 7 -13.60 1.13 11.19
N GLU A 8 -13.56 2.09 10.26
CA GLU A 8 -13.95 1.89 8.86
C GLU A 8 -13.13 0.78 8.18
N GLN A 9 -11.81 0.74 8.42
CA GLN A 9 -10.94 -0.31 7.89
C GLN A 9 -11.30 -1.68 8.47
N GLN A 10 -11.53 -1.78 9.78
CA GLN A 10 -11.95 -3.03 10.44
C GLN A 10 -13.29 -3.52 9.91
N MET A 11 -14.27 -2.63 9.74
CA MET A 11 -15.58 -2.95 9.15
C MET A 11 -15.44 -3.46 7.70
N ARG A 12 -14.60 -2.82 6.87
CA ARG A 12 -14.31 -3.30 5.49
C ARG A 12 -13.70 -4.70 5.46
N LEU A 13 -12.94 -5.07 6.50
CA LEU A 13 -12.35 -6.40 6.67
C LEU A 13 -13.30 -7.41 7.34
N GLY A 14 -14.53 -7.00 7.70
CA GLY A 14 -15.55 -7.86 8.32
C GLY A 14 -15.49 -7.94 9.84
N PHE A 15 -14.63 -7.15 10.49
CA PHE A 15 -14.53 -7.10 11.95
C PHE A 15 -15.54 -6.09 12.52
N ASN A 16 -16.65 -6.60 13.05
CA ASN A 16 -17.75 -5.79 13.59
C ASN A 16 -17.62 -5.48 15.09
N THR A 17 -16.58 -5.97 15.76
CA THR A 17 -16.43 -5.80 17.22
C THR A 17 -14.97 -5.54 17.58
N ILE A 18 -14.74 -4.48 18.35
CA ILE A 18 -13.44 -4.17 18.95
C ILE A 18 -13.50 -4.58 20.41
N LYS A 19 -12.65 -5.53 20.83
CA LYS A 19 -12.63 -5.97 22.23
C LYS A 19 -12.03 -4.85 23.10
N LYS A 20 -12.39 -4.82 24.39
CA LYS A 20 -11.88 -3.83 25.35
C LYS A 20 -10.35 -3.71 25.33
N LEU A 21 -9.64 -4.84 25.24
CA LEU A 21 -8.18 -4.85 25.15
C LEU A 21 -7.67 -4.26 23.82
N ASP A 22 -8.31 -4.57 22.70
CA ASP A 22 -7.96 -4.01 21.39
C ASP A 22 -8.16 -2.49 21.37
N PHE A 23 -9.20 -2.00 22.04
CA PHE A 23 -9.43 -0.57 22.22
C PHE A 23 -8.33 0.08 23.07
N LEU A 24 -8.09 -0.44 24.28
CA LEU A 24 -7.19 0.20 25.24
C LEU A 24 -5.72 0.12 24.83
N LEU A 25 -5.30 -0.95 24.15
CA LEU A 25 -3.89 -1.21 23.87
C LEU A 25 -3.46 -0.82 22.45
N GLU A 26 -4.39 -0.77 21.50
CA GLU A 26 -4.07 -0.53 20.09
C GLU A 26 -4.80 0.70 19.56
N ALA A 27 -6.13 0.72 19.62
CA ALA A 27 -6.91 1.76 18.94
C ALA A 27 -6.83 3.14 19.63
N TYR A 28 -6.98 3.19 20.95
CA TYR A 28 -6.96 4.46 21.70
C TYR A 28 -5.59 5.14 21.68
N PRO A 29 -4.46 4.45 21.98
CA PRO A 29 -3.14 5.08 21.89
C PRO A 29 -2.82 5.58 20.48
N ALA A 30 -3.14 4.81 19.44
CA ALA A 30 -2.92 5.21 18.04
C ALA A 30 -3.79 6.41 17.63
N ALA A 31 -5.04 6.47 18.11
CA ALA A 31 -5.90 7.63 17.89
C ALA A 31 -5.36 8.87 18.60
N CYS A 32 -4.83 8.72 19.82
CA CYS A 32 -4.20 9.80 20.56
C CYS A 32 -2.93 10.31 19.85
N THR A 33 -2.04 9.44 19.40
CA THR A 33 -0.81 9.87 18.70
C THR A 33 -1.11 10.64 17.42
N GLU A 34 -2.16 10.25 16.70
CA GLU A 34 -2.62 10.98 15.51
C GLU A 34 -3.34 12.29 15.85
N ALA A 35 -4.23 12.30 16.85
CA ALA A 35 -4.98 13.49 17.24
C ALA A 35 -4.08 14.58 17.84
N PHE A 36 -3.08 14.19 18.64
CA PHE A 36 -2.17 15.12 19.33
C PHE A 36 -0.93 15.50 18.51
N LYS A 37 -0.95 15.33 17.18
CA LYS A 37 0.07 15.90 16.31
C LYS A 37 0.07 17.43 16.43
N THR A 38 1.24 18.04 16.43
CA THR A 38 1.41 19.51 16.50
C THR A 38 0.54 20.23 15.48
N GLN A 39 0.47 19.71 14.25
CA GLN A 39 -0.37 20.26 13.19
C GLN A 39 -1.86 20.21 13.54
N ASN A 40 -2.36 19.09 14.07
CA ASN A 40 -3.77 18.92 14.41
C ASN A 40 -4.17 19.81 15.59
N ILE A 41 -3.27 19.94 16.56
CA ILE A 41 -3.43 20.87 17.69
C ILE A 41 -3.47 22.31 17.17
N GLN A 42 -2.50 22.75 16.37
CA GLN A 42 -2.47 24.10 15.79
C GLN A 42 -3.71 24.38 14.93
N ASN A 43 -4.10 23.44 14.07
CA ASN A 43 -5.31 23.56 13.25
C ASN A 43 -6.57 23.71 14.12
N SER A 44 -6.66 23.00 15.24
CA SER A 44 -7.79 23.13 16.17
C SER A 44 -7.84 24.51 16.85
N PHE A 45 -6.69 25.07 17.23
CA PHE A 45 -6.60 26.42 17.79
C PHE A 45 -6.97 27.49 16.75
N ILE A 46 -6.50 27.34 15.51
CA ILE A 46 -6.87 28.23 14.39
C ILE A 46 -8.38 28.17 14.12
N ALA A 47 -8.94 26.96 14.04
CA ALA A 47 -10.36 26.75 13.73
C ALA A 47 -11.30 27.33 14.79
N THR A 48 -10.88 27.34 16.06
CA THR A 48 -11.69 27.86 17.17
C THR A 48 -11.52 29.37 17.35
N GLY A 49 -10.73 30.04 16.51
CA GLY A 49 -10.47 31.49 16.60
C GLY A 49 -9.60 31.90 17.80
N THR A 50 -9.11 30.93 18.58
CA THR A 50 -8.22 31.15 19.72
C THR A 50 -6.78 31.21 19.23
N ASN A 51 -6.36 32.35 18.68
CA ASN A 51 -4.98 32.57 18.26
C ASN A 51 -4.10 32.89 19.49
N SER A 52 -3.88 31.92 20.39
CA SER A 52 -2.83 32.03 21.40
C SER A 52 -1.54 31.47 20.84
N SER A 53 -0.67 32.36 20.40
CA SER A 53 0.71 32.12 19.97
C SER A 53 1.45 31.14 20.90
N ILE A 54 1.42 29.84 20.62
CA ILE A 54 2.44 28.89 21.07
C ILE A 54 3.62 29.07 20.12
N ARG A 55 4.31 30.20 20.28
CA ARG A 55 5.65 30.38 19.73
C ARG A 55 6.59 29.63 20.68
N PRO A 56 7.36 28.62 20.24
CA PRO A 56 8.47 28.14 21.05
C PRO A 56 9.38 29.35 21.24
N ARG A 57 9.62 29.75 22.48
CA ARG A 57 10.47 30.90 22.82
C ARG A 57 11.83 30.72 22.16
N SER A 58 12.02 31.40 21.03
CA SER A 58 13.27 31.44 20.27
C SER A 58 14.25 32.30 21.05
N GLY A 59 15.17 31.65 21.75
CA GLY A 59 16.15 32.34 22.57
C GLY A 59 17.21 31.42 23.12
N HIS A 60 18.03 30.82 22.25
CA HIS A 60 19.42 30.50 22.59
C HIS A 60 20.30 30.75 21.36
N PRO A 61 21.46 31.42 21.50
CA PRO A 61 22.36 31.74 20.39
C PRO A 61 22.98 30.48 19.81
N ALA A 62 23.14 30.47 18.49
CA ALA A 62 23.78 29.41 17.74
C ALA A 62 25.22 29.17 18.22
N ALA A 63 25.47 28.03 18.85
CA ALA A 63 26.82 27.49 19.00
C ALA A 63 27.24 26.92 17.64
N GLN A 64 28.16 27.63 16.98
CA GLN A 64 28.85 27.19 15.79
C GLN A 64 29.68 25.94 16.13
N TYR A 65 29.26 24.78 15.64
CA TYR A 65 30.13 23.61 15.56
C TYR A 65 30.61 23.46 14.12
N SER A 66 31.86 23.84 13.90
CA SER A 66 32.58 23.60 12.66
C SER A 66 33.09 22.15 12.68
N ALA A 67 32.38 21.26 11.99
CA ALA A 67 32.85 19.91 11.72
C ALA A 67 33.19 19.81 10.23
N ARG A 68 34.48 20.00 9.90
CA ARG A 68 35.04 19.59 8.62
C ARG A 68 35.13 18.07 8.60
N THR A 69 34.55 17.42 7.60
CA THR A 69 35.14 16.23 6.95
C THR A 69 34.47 16.00 5.59
N PRO A 70 35.20 15.36 4.64
CA PRO A 70 35.16 15.70 3.21
C PRO A 70 34.12 14.94 2.39
N THR A 71 33.75 15.55 1.26
CA THR A 71 32.94 15.01 0.16
C THR A 71 33.59 13.80 -0.52
N PRO A 72 32.81 12.76 -0.86
CA PRO A 72 33.03 11.95 -2.06
C PRO A 72 31.80 11.97 -3.01
N PRO A 73 31.94 11.51 -4.28
CA PRO A 73 31.57 12.31 -5.44
C PRO A 73 30.25 11.94 -6.13
N THR A 74 29.79 12.92 -6.93
CA THR A 74 28.89 12.90 -8.09
C THR A 74 28.54 11.52 -8.68
N PRO A 75 27.24 11.20 -8.87
CA PRO A 75 26.82 10.15 -9.79
C PRO A 75 26.22 10.73 -11.09
N ALA A 76 26.97 10.65 -12.19
CA ALA A 76 26.46 10.45 -13.57
C ALA A 76 27.66 10.32 -14.53
N PRO A 77 27.64 9.31 -15.42
CA PRO A 77 26.97 9.56 -16.69
C PRO A 77 25.80 8.61 -16.93
N ARG A 78 24.75 9.23 -17.44
CA ARG A 78 23.60 8.65 -18.14
C ARG A 78 24.06 7.55 -19.09
N ALA A 79 23.83 6.29 -18.71
CA ALA A 79 23.85 5.20 -19.68
C ALA A 79 22.67 5.42 -20.63
N SER A 80 22.95 5.90 -21.84
CA SER A 80 22.06 5.74 -22.98
C SER A 80 21.92 4.24 -23.24
N ARG A 81 21.00 3.58 -22.55
CA ARG A 81 20.46 2.30 -22.98
C ARG A 81 19.58 2.57 -24.18
N SER A 82 20.22 2.65 -25.36
CA SER A 82 19.58 2.20 -26.59
C SER A 82 19.25 0.73 -26.37
N SER A 83 18.05 0.46 -25.88
CA SER A 83 17.48 -0.87 -26.02
C SER A 83 16.98 -0.91 -27.45
N ASN A 84 17.86 -1.36 -28.34
CA ASN A 84 17.44 -1.86 -29.64
C ASN A 84 16.63 -3.12 -29.36
N SER A 85 15.36 -2.94 -28.96
CA SER A 85 14.41 -4.03 -28.80
C SER A 85 13.96 -4.45 -30.20
N GLN A 86 14.86 -5.11 -30.93
CA GLN A 86 14.41 -6.13 -31.85
C GLN A 86 13.70 -7.17 -30.99
N SER A 87 12.37 -7.07 -30.98
CA SER A 87 11.45 -7.94 -30.27
C SER A 87 11.69 -9.37 -30.73
N SER A 88 12.56 -10.09 -30.03
CA SER A 88 12.52 -11.55 -30.00
C SER A 88 11.14 -11.89 -29.44
N TRP A 89 10.25 -12.33 -30.32
CA TRP A 89 8.91 -12.78 -29.99
C TRP A 89 9.00 -13.99 -29.06
N VAL A 90 9.17 -13.74 -27.77
CA VAL A 90 9.10 -14.75 -26.74
C VAL A 90 7.68 -14.73 -26.20
N LEU A 91 7.01 -15.88 -26.28
CA LEU A 91 5.67 -16.15 -25.71
C LEU A 91 5.70 -16.16 -24.17
N GLN A 92 6.28 -15.13 -23.55
CA GLN A 92 6.29 -14.96 -22.11
C GLN A 92 4.92 -14.50 -21.63
N THR A 93 4.46 -15.09 -20.52
CA THR A 93 3.25 -14.67 -19.82
C THR A 93 3.32 -13.18 -19.51
N PRO A 94 2.38 -12.36 -20.02
CA PRO A 94 2.32 -10.95 -19.69
C PRO A 94 2.21 -10.75 -18.18
N SER A 95 3.09 -9.94 -17.61
CA SER A 95 3.09 -9.66 -16.17
C SER A 95 2.25 -8.44 -15.81
N ASN A 96 1.80 -7.67 -16.81
CA ASN A 96 0.94 -6.50 -16.61
C ASN A 96 0.06 -6.24 -17.86
N PRO A 97 -1.05 -5.48 -17.73
CA PRO A 97 -1.97 -5.20 -18.83
C PRO A 97 -1.32 -4.53 -20.05
N ARG A 98 -0.29 -3.70 -19.83
CA ARG A 98 0.42 -3.02 -20.92
C ARG A 98 1.17 -4.02 -21.81
N GLN A 99 1.85 -5.00 -21.20
CA GLN A 99 2.51 -6.07 -21.93
C GLN A 99 1.51 -6.96 -22.66
N LEU A 100 0.35 -7.24 -22.06
CA LEU A 100 -0.73 -8.01 -22.69
C LEU A 100 -1.22 -7.30 -23.96
N HIS A 101 -1.52 -6.00 -23.89
CA HIS A 101 -1.95 -5.25 -25.07
C HIS A 101 -0.86 -5.14 -26.14
N GLN A 102 0.41 -4.99 -25.75
CA GLN A 102 1.51 -4.96 -26.71
C GLN A 102 1.61 -6.28 -27.48
N GLN A 103 1.57 -7.41 -26.78
CA GLN A 103 1.57 -8.73 -27.43
C GLN A 103 0.32 -8.92 -28.31
N ALA A 104 -0.86 -8.56 -27.81
CA ALA A 104 -2.12 -8.65 -28.55
C ALA A 104 -2.12 -7.82 -29.85
N ASN A 105 -1.65 -6.57 -29.79
CA ASN A 105 -1.54 -5.71 -30.96
C ASN A 105 -0.55 -6.27 -31.98
N ASN A 106 0.55 -6.83 -31.52
CA ASN A 106 1.51 -7.47 -32.41
C ASN A 106 0.89 -8.71 -33.11
N VAL A 107 0.07 -9.51 -32.41
CA VAL A 107 -0.66 -10.64 -33.00
C VAL A 107 -1.68 -10.16 -34.04
N LYS A 108 -2.46 -9.13 -33.72
CA LYS A 108 -3.42 -8.52 -34.66
C LYS A 108 -2.74 -7.98 -35.92
N ASN A 109 -1.59 -7.31 -35.76
CA ASN A 109 -0.79 -6.80 -36.88
C ASN A 109 -0.29 -7.92 -37.78
N LEU A 110 0.18 -9.04 -37.20
CA LEU A 110 0.61 -10.20 -37.97
C LEU A 110 -0.54 -10.83 -38.75
N MET A 111 -1.71 -10.94 -38.13
CA MET A 111 -2.92 -11.45 -38.79
C MET A 111 -3.35 -10.58 -39.97
N GLY A 112 -3.29 -9.25 -39.82
CA GLY A 112 -3.62 -8.32 -40.91
C GLY A 112 -2.62 -8.37 -42.08
N GLN A 113 -1.38 -8.81 -41.84
CA GLN A 113 -0.37 -9.00 -42.89
C GLN A 113 -0.48 -10.36 -43.58
N GLY A 114 -0.84 -11.42 -42.86
CA GLY A 114 -0.87 -12.80 -43.37
C GLY A 114 -2.22 -13.26 -43.93
N LEU A 115 -3.33 -12.74 -43.41
CA LEU A 115 -4.68 -12.95 -43.95
C LEU A 115 -5.15 -11.59 -44.46
N GLY A 116 -5.30 -11.42 -45.78
CA GLY A 116 -5.79 -10.17 -46.37
C GLY A 116 -7.10 -9.64 -45.77
N SER A 117 -7.88 -10.49 -45.08
CA SER A 117 -8.90 -10.11 -44.10
C SER A 117 -9.08 -11.23 -43.05
N PRO A 118 -8.74 -11.00 -41.77
CA PRO A 118 -9.02 -11.98 -40.71
C PRO A 118 -10.53 -12.24 -40.57
N PRO A 119 -10.97 -13.50 -40.34
CA PRO A 119 -12.37 -13.79 -40.06
C PRO A 119 -12.85 -13.00 -38.83
N HIS A 120 -14.03 -12.38 -38.93
CA HIS A 120 -14.59 -11.55 -37.85
C HIS A 120 -14.59 -12.27 -36.48
N GLY A 121 -15.03 -13.53 -36.45
CA GLY A 121 -15.07 -14.33 -35.22
C GLY A 121 -13.71 -14.59 -34.58
N LEU A 122 -12.62 -14.55 -35.35
CA LEU A 122 -11.27 -14.72 -34.82
C LEU A 122 -10.80 -13.46 -34.08
N VAL A 123 -11.08 -12.28 -34.63
CA VAL A 123 -10.75 -10.99 -33.98
C VAL A 123 -11.55 -10.82 -32.70
N GLU A 124 -12.85 -11.13 -32.75
CA GLU A 124 -13.73 -11.07 -31.59
C GLU A 124 -13.30 -12.05 -30.48
N GLY A 125 -12.92 -13.27 -30.84
CA GLY A 125 -12.37 -14.25 -29.91
C GLY A 125 -11.10 -13.77 -29.22
N LEU A 126 -10.18 -13.14 -29.96
CA LEU A 126 -8.97 -12.54 -29.37
C LEU A 126 -9.30 -11.40 -28.40
N ASP A 127 -10.26 -10.54 -28.72
CA ASP A 127 -10.70 -9.48 -27.81
C ASP A 127 -11.34 -10.02 -26.53
N GLN A 128 -12.10 -11.10 -26.62
CA GLN A 128 -12.64 -11.78 -25.43
C GLN A 128 -11.53 -12.38 -24.56
N ILE A 129 -10.50 -12.99 -25.17
CA ILE A 129 -9.35 -13.53 -24.44
C ILE A 129 -8.60 -12.40 -23.72
N ILE A 130 -8.34 -11.28 -24.40
CA ILE A 130 -7.67 -10.12 -23.79
C ILE A 130 -8.45 -9.62 -22.57
N LYS A 131 -9.77 -9.44 -22.71
CA LYS A 131 -10.65 -9.05 -21.60
C LYS A 131 -10.62 -10.04 -20.44
N ALA A 132 -10.66 -11.34 -20.74
CA ALA A 132 -10.59 -12.38 -19.71
C ALA A 132 -9.25 -12.34 -18.95
N CYS A 133 -8.14 -12.12 -19.66
CA CYS A 133 -6.82 -11.95 -19.05
C CYS A 133 -6.75 -10.68 -18.18
N GLU A 134 -7.29 -9.56 -18.63
CA GLU A 134 -7.39 -8.32 -17.84
C GLU A 134 -8.15 -8.53 -16.54
N TYR A 135 -9.32 -9.16 -16.63
CA TYR A 135 -10.15 -9.49 -15.47
C TYR A 135 -9.41 -10.42 -14.50
N GLY A 136 -8.73 -11.44 -15.03
CA GLY A 136 -7.89 -12.35 -14.25
C GLY A 136 -6.77 -11.63 -13.51
N MET A 137 -6.05 -10.72 -14.17
CA MET A 137 -4.98 -9.92 -13.55
C MET A 137 -5.51 -8.98 -12.46
N ALA A 138 -6.65 -8.33 -12.69
CA ALA A 138 -7.29 -7.47 -11.71
C ALA A 138 -7.70 -8.26 -10.46
N ASN A 139 -8.35 -9.40 -10.65
CA ASN A 139 -8.75 -10.29 -9.55
C ASN A 139 -7.53 -10.84 -8.79
N ALA A 140 -6.49 -11.28 -9.48
CA ALA A 140 -5.26 -11.74 -8.84
C ALA A 140 -4.63 -10.65 -7.97
N THR A 141 -4.65 -9.40 -8.42
CA THR A 141 -4.17 -8.24 -7.66
C THR A 141 -5.00 -8.01 -6.40
N ILE A 142 -6.34 -8.07 -6.51
CA ILE A 142 -7.25 -7.94 -5.37
C ILE A 142 -7.03 -9.08 -4.36
N MET A 143 -6.97 -10.32 -4.83
CA MET A 143 -6.74 -11.50 -3.98
C MET A 143 -5.38 -11.43 -3.27
N LYS A 144 -4.32 -11.00 -3.96
CA LYS A 144 -3.01 -10.80 -3.36
C LYS A 144 -3.07 -9.80 -2.21
N LYS A 145 -3.76 -8.67 -2.39
CA LYS A 145 -3.95 -7.67 -1.33
C LYS A 145 -4.74 -8.26 -0.16
N GLN A 146 -5.87 -8.90 -0.42
CA GLN A 146 -6.69 -9.53 0.62
C GLN A 146 -5.90 -10.58 1.42
N TYR A 147 -5.09 -11.39 0.73
CA TYR A 147 -4.20 -12.36 1.36
C TYR A 147 -3.19 -11.68 2.29
N GLN A 148 -2.55 -10.59 1.84
CA GLN A 148 -1.63 -9.81 2.66
C GLN A 148 -2.33 -9.20 3.89
N ASP A 149 -3.53 -8.64 3.71
CA ASP A 149 -4.33 -8.05 4.79
C ASP A 149 -4.71 -9.10 5.85
N ILE A 150 -5.19 -10.28 5.41
CA ILE A 150 -5.52 -11.40 6.30
C ILE A 150 -4.28 -11.88 7.05
N PHE A 151 -3.15 -12.04 6.36
CA PHE A 151 -1.91 -12.49 6.98
C PHE A 151 -1.41 -11.50 8.03
N ALA A 152 -1.41 -10.20 7.71
CA ALA A 152 -1.03 -9.15 8.65
C ALA A 152 -1.96 -9.09 9.88
N ALA A 153 -3.27 -9.24 9.69
CA ALA A 153 -4.23 -9.31 10.79
C ALA A 153 -3.99 -10.53 11.69
N ASN A 154 -3.72 -11.69 11.10
CA ASN A 154 -3.42 -12.93 11.83
C ASN A 154 -2.10 -12.80 12.62
N GLU A 155 -1.07 -12.22 12.04
CA GLU A 155 0.20 -11.98 12.72
C GLU A 155 0.03 -11.07 13.94
N LYS A 156 -0.73 -9.97 13.80
CA LYS A 156 -1.08 -9.10 14.92
C LYS A 156 -1.82 -9.88 16.02
N GLU A 157 -2.76 -10.74 15.66
CA GLU A 157 -3.50 -11.55 16.62
C GLU A 157 -2.59 -12.55 17.35
N LYS A 158 -1.66 -13.21 16.64
CA LYS A 158 -0.64 -14.06 17.25
C LYS A 158 0.24 -13.30 18.23
N GLN A 159 0.70 -12.09 17.86
CA GLN A 159 1.47 -11.25 18.77
C GLN A 159 0.69 -10.90 20.04
N LYS A 160 -0.63 -10.74 19.96
CA LYS A 160 -1.49 -10.53 21.17
C LYS A 160 -1.41 -11.74 22.10
N TYR A 161 -1.53 -12.96 21.61
CA TYR A 161 -1.42 -14.16 22.45
C TYR A 161 -0.03 -14.31 23.10
N THR A 162 1.04 -13.92 22.41
CA THR A 162 2.41 -13.95 22.96
C THR A 162 2.66 -12.84 23.97
N ARG A 163 2.09 -11.64 23.76
CA ARG A 163 2.17 -10.52 24.72
C ARG A 163 1.32 -10.75 25.97
N PHE A 164 0.26 -11.56 25.85
CA PHE A 164 -0.63 -11.93 26.96
C PHE A 164 -0.66 -13.46 27.16
N PRO A 165 0.46 -14.06 27.59
CA PRO A 165 0.47 -15.48 27.92
C PRO A 165 -0.52 -15.72 29.07
N ARG A 166 -1.31 -16.79 28.96
CA ARG A 166 -2.43 -17.20 29.83
C ARG A 166 -2.00 -17.53 31.28
N ARG A 167 -1.31 -16.64 31.98
CA ARG A 167 -1.12 -16.68 33.44
C ARG A 167 -2.22 -15.94 34.22
N ALA A 168 -3.22 -15.36 33.53
CA ALA A 168 -4.45 -14.85 34.13
C ALA A 168 -5.64 -15.81 33.96
N ARG A 169 -5.40 -17.13 33.98
CA ARG A 169 -6.45 -18.17 34.03
C ARG A 169 -6.28 -19.05 35.28
N GLY A 170 -6.14 -18.41 36.42
CA GLY A 170 -6.17 -19.04 37.73
C GLY A 170 -7.10 -18.26 38.64
N LEU A 171 -8.38 -18.58 38.58
CA LEU A 171 -9.22 -18.67 39.78
C LEU A 171 -10.01 -19.96 39.61
N ASP A 172 -9.34 -21.03 40.03
CA ASP A 172 -9.87 -22.15 40.78
C ASP A 172 -11.40 -22.32 40.74
N TYR A 173 -11.83 -23.39 40.08
CA TYR A 173 -13.04 -24.10 40.50
C TYR A 173 -12.80 -24.61 41.92
N VAL A 174 -13.24 -23.84 42.91
CA VAL A 174 -13.39 -24.32 44.29
C VAL A 174 -14.58 -25.29 44.29
N LYS A 175 -14.30 -26.56 44.56
CA LYS A 175 -15.26 -27.53 45.08
C LYS A 175 -15.04 -27.66 46.59
#